data_AF-A0A4Y2IMJ5-F1
#
_entry.id   AF-A0A4Y2IMJ5-F1
#
_cell.length_a   1.000
_cell.length_b   1.000
_cell.length_c   1.000
_cell.angle_alpha   90.00
_cell.angle_beta   90.00
_cell.angle_gamma   90.00
#
_symmetry.space_group_name_H-M   'P 1'
#
loop_
_entity.id
_entity.type
_entity.pdbx_description
1 polymer ?
#
loop_
_entity_poly.entity_id
_entity_poly.type
_entity_poly.pdbx_seq_one_letter_code
_entity_poly.pdbx_strand_id
1 'polypeptide(L)'
;MLFDFSGVMKNHVFIKKPKLHVYRFTRVNFGVSSSPFLLAATIRYHIEKYKNDYPDTVLLLDKCFHVDDLISGGKDFEEALQLSRSAKNIMEAAGMDLRKWISNDANLMEQWKKEKFDVYPVDKTVSLGVNTTKVLGLS
;
A
#
# COMPACT_ATOMS: atom_id res chain seq x y z
N MET A 1 39.72 55.89 42.14
CA MET A 1 39.00 54.62 41.86
C MET A 1 37.53 55.00 41.75
N LEU A 2 36.96 55.34 40.59
CA LEU A 2 36.77 54.53 39.37
C LEU A 2 36.30 53.12 39.73
N PHE A 3 35.03 52.80 39.45
CA PHE A 3 34.66 51.83 38.43
C PHE A 3 33.22 52.11 37.91
N ASP A 4 33.16 52.45 36.63
CA ASP A 4 31.99 52.49 35.77
C ASP A 4 31.52 51.05 35.48
N PHE A 5 30.21 50.79 35.59
CA PHE A 5 29.58 49.53 35.15
C PHE A 5 28.83 49.73 33.82
N SER A 6 29.50 50.35 32.84
CA SER A 6 29.13 50.20 31.44
C SER A 6 29.61 48.83 30.94
N GLY A 7 28.68 48.00 30.47
CA GLY A 7 29.00 46.80 29.70
C GLY A 7 28.75 45.47 30.39
N VAL A 8 27.48 45.05 30.47
CA VAL A 8 27.14 43.65 30.24
C VAL A 8 26.01 43.62 29.23
N MET A 9 26.37 43.73 27.94
CA MET A 9 25.47 43.39 26.85
C MET A 9 25.12 41.91 27.01
N LYS A 10 23.92 41.63 27.50
CA LYS A 10 23.30 40.31 27.43
C LYS A 10 23.19 39.98 25.94
N ASN A 11 24.07 39.11 25.46
CA ASN A 11 23.96 38.46 24.16
C ASN A 11 22.63 37.69 24.12
N HIS A 12 21.58 38.39 23.73
CA HIS A 12 20.35 37.78 23.25
C HIS A 12 20.71 37.11 21.94
N VAL A 13 21.09 35.84 22.01
CA VAL A 13 21.04 34.96 20.85
C VAL A 13 19.58 34.95 20.42
N PHE A 14 19.24 35.76 19.41
CA PHE A 14 17.98 35.67 18.71
C PHE A 14 17.96 34.31 18.03
N ILE A 15 17.48 33.30 18.75
CA ILE A 15 17.07 32.04 18.12
C ILE A 15 15.95 32.44 17.18
N LYS A 16 16.26 32.54 15.87
CA LYS A 16 15.26 32.74 14.83
C LYS A 16 14.18 31.70 15.07
N LYS A 17 12.96 32.14 15.40
CA LYS A 17 11.83 31.23 15.54
C LYS A 17 11.73 30.44 14.23
N PRO A 18 11.64 29.10 14.29
CA PRO A 18 11.55 28.30 13.07
C PRO A 18 10.34 28.78 12.26
N LYS A 19 10.53 28.93 10.95
CA LYS A 19 9.46 29.36 10.05
C LYS A 19 8.42 28.24 9.99
N LEU A 20 7.20 28.52 10.43
CA LEU A 20 6.10 27.56 10.32
C LEU A 20 5.72 27.40 8.84
N HIS A 21 5.76 26.17 8.36
CA HIS A 21 5.28 25.80 7.03
C HIS A 21 4.03 24.93 7.19
N VAL A 22 2.91 25.42 6.65
CA VAL A 22 1.63 24.69 6.65
C VAL A 22 1.44 24.07 5.27
N TYR A 23 1.19 22.76 5.25
CA TYR A 23 0.90 22.01 4.03
C TYR A 23 -0.52 21.46 4.09
N ARG A 24 -1.14 21.31 2.92
CA ARG A 24 -2.44 20.67 2.76
C ARG A 24 -2.29 19.50 1.79
N PHE A 25 -2.80 18.34 2.19
CA PHE A 25 -2.83 17.17 1.32
C PHE A 25 -3.83 17.38 0.17
N THR A 26 -3.43 16.94 -1.02
CA THR A 26 -4.27 16.95 -2.23
C THR A 26 -4.87 15.58 -2.53
N ARG A 27 -4.61 14.59 -1.66
CA ARG A 27 -5.03 13.20 -1.77
C ARG A 27 -5.54 12.72 -0.42
N VAL A 28 -6.30 11.64 -0.44
CA VAL A 28 -6.76 10.97 0.78
C VAL A 28 -5.55 10.46 1.57
N ASN A 29 -5.47 10.83 2.84
CA ASN A 29 -4.33 10.50 3.69
C ASN A 29 -4.39 9.05 4.16
N PHE A 30 -3.23 8.40 4.32
CA PHE A 30 -3.16 7.19 5.14
C PHE A 30 -3.42 7.54 6.62
N GLY A 31 -4.14 6.67 7.33
CA GLY A 31 -4.35 6.79 8.77
C GLY A 31 -5.47 7.73 9.24
N VAL A 32 -6.20 8.41 8.35
CA VAL A 32 -7.46 9.06 8.74
C VAL A 32 -8.60 8.05 8.72
N SER A 33 -9.52 8.14 9.68
CA SER A 33 -10.57 7.13 9.90
C SER A 33 -11.49 6.91 8.71
N SER A 34 -11.68 7.92 7.86
CA SER A 34 -12.52 7.84 6.66
C SER A 34 -11.83 7.20 5.45
N SER A 35 -10.50 7.07 5.44
CA SER A 35 -9.77 6.61 4.26
C SER A 35 -10.12 5.18 3.80
N PRO A 36 -10.24 4.19 4.70
CA PRO A 36 -10.62 2.84 4.29
C PRO A 36 -12.00 2.81 3.63
N PHE A 37 -12.94 3.60 4.15
CA PHE A 37 -14.28 3.70 3.58
C PHE A 37 -14.26 4.31 2.17
N LEU A 38 -13.54 5.43 1.99
CA LEU A 38 -13.43 6.10 0.69
C LEU A 38 -12.75 5.19 -0.35
N LEU A 39 -11.71 4.46 0.05
CA LEU A 39 -11.03 3.49 -0.82
C LEU A 39 -11.99 2.36 -1.21
N ALA A 40 -12.64 1.72 -0.24
CA ALA A 40 -13.58 0.63 -0.50
C ALA A 40 -14.75 1.05 -1.40
N ALA A 41 -15.32 2.24 -1.17
CA ALA A 41 -16.39 2.78 -2.02
C ALA A 41 -15.90 3.04 -3.46
N THR A 42 -14.68 3.56 -3.61
CA THR A 42 -14.07 3.82 -4.92
C THR A 42 -13.82 2.52 -5.67
N ILE A 43 -13.25 1.51 -5.01
CA ILE A 43 -13.00 0.18 -5.59
C ILE A 43 -14.33 -0.42 -6.07
N ARG A 44 -15.36 -0.47 -5.21
CA ARG A 44 -16.70 -1.00 -5.56
C ARG A 44 -17.30 -0.33 -6.79
N TYR A 45 -17.20 1.00 -6.85
CA TYR A 45 -17.67 1.76 -8.00
C TYR A 45 -16.97 1.35 -9.30
N HIS A 46 -15.65 1.15 -9.26
CA HIS A 46 -14.88 0.79 -10.46
C HIS A 46 -15.06 -0.66 -10.90
N ILE A 47 -15.24 -1.61 -9.98
CA ILE A 47 -15.36 -3.03 -10.32
C ILE A 47 -16.74 -3.41 -10.86
N GLU A 48 -17.81 -2.68 -10.50
CA GLU A 48 -19.20 -3.02 -10.91
C GLU A 48 -19.35 -3.09 -12.44
N LYS A 49 -18.62 -2.26 -13.20
CA LYS A 49 -18.65 -2.27 -14.67
C LYS A 49 -18.14 -3.57 -15.30
N TYR A 50 -17.39 -4.39 -14.55
CA TYR A 50 -16.82 -5.66 -15.00
C TYR A 50 -17.60 -6.88 -14.54
N LYS A 51 -18.72 -6.69 -13.84
CA LYS A 51 -19.48 -7.78 -13.21
C LYS A 51 -20.01 -8.83 -14.18
N ASN A 52 -20.30 -8.43 -15.42
CA ASN A 52 -20.75 -9.37 -16.46
C ASN A 52 -19.59 -10.10 -17.13
N ASP A 53 -18.44 -9.45 -17.27
CA ASP A 53 -17.28 -9.97 -18.00
C ASP A 53 -16.38 -10.85 -17.10
N TYR A 54 -16.24 -10.46 -15.83
CA TYR A 54 -15.36 -11.08 -14.85
C TYR A 54 -16.04 -11.24 -13.47
N PRO A 55 -17.19 -11.97 -13.39
CA PRO A 55 -17.98 -12.07 -12.15
C PRO A 55 -17.15 -12.56 -10.95
N ASP A 56 -16.29 -13.56 -11.16
CA ASP A 56 -15.46 -14.14 -10.10
C ASP A 56 -14.38 -13.16 -9.61
N THR A 57 -13.75 -12.42 -10.53
CA THR A 57 -12.75 -11.40 -10.17
C THR A 57 -13.40 -10.22 -9.45
N VAL A 58 -14.60 -9.79 -9.87
CA VAL A 58 -15.33 -8.72 -9.19
C VAL A 58 -15.71 -9.15 -7.78
N LEU A 59 -16.19 -10.37 -7.61
CA LEU A 59 -16.52 -10.92 -6.29
C LEU A 59 -15.27 -11.00 -5.39
N LEU A 60 -14.15 -11.45 -5.96
CA LEU A 60 -12.86 -11.50 -5.27
C LEU A 60 -12.44 -10.09 -4.84
N LEU A 61 -12.42 -9.12 -5.75
CA LEU A 61 -12.02 -7.74 -5.43
C LEU A 61 -12.95 -7.12 -4.37
N ASP A 62 -14.26 -7.37 -4.40
CA ASP A 62 -15.17 -6.81 -3.39
C ASP A 62 -14.94 -7.38 -1.97
N LYS A 63 -14.51 -8.66 -1.87
CA LYS A 63 -14.41 -9.38 -0.60
C LYS A 63 -13.00 -9.52 -0.03
N CYS A 64 -11.98 -9.46 -0.87
CA CYS A 64 -10.61 -9.83 -0.51
C CYS A 64 -9.70 -8.63 -0.21
N PHE A 65 -10.18 -7.38 -0.30
CA PHE A 65 -9.41 -6.24 0.17
C PHE A 65 -9.44 -6.14 1.70
N HIS A 66 -8.26 -6.17 2.30
CA HIS A 66 -8.02 -5.73 3.66
C HIS A 66 -7.41 -4.33 3.64
N VAL A 67 -8.27 -3.30 3.79
CA VAL A 67 -7.88 -1.90 3.64
C VAL A 67 -7.29 -1.64 2.25
N ASP A 68 -5.97 -1.59 2.10
CA ASP A 68 -5.24 -1.39 0.85
C ASP A 68 -4.58 -2.66 0.29
N ASP A 69 -4.59 -3.77 1.03
CA ASP A 69 -3.99 -5.04 0.62
C ASP A 69 -5.03 -5.99 0.00
N LEU A 70 -4.75 -6.53 -1.19
CA LEU A 70 -5.55 -7.59 -1.80
C LEU A 70 -5.03 -8.96 -1.35
N ILE A 71 -5.83 -9.71 -0.60
CA ILE A 71 -5.46 -11.03 -0.08
C ILE A 71 -6.43 -12.08 -0.62
N SER A 72 -5.98 -12.88 -1.58
CA SER A 72 -6.81 -13.88 -2.25
C SER A 72 -6.03 -15.15 -2.61
N GLY A 73 -6.74 -16.18 -3.06
CA GLY A 73 -6.17 -17.42 -3.57
C GLY A 73 -7.07 -18.03 -4.65
N GLY A 74 -6.52 -18.96 -5.42
CA GLY A 74 -7.25 -19.82 -6.38
C GLY A 74 -7.18 -21.28 -5.95
N LYS A 75 -8.05 -22.13 -6.51
CA LYS A 75 -8.04 -23.58 -6.26
C LYS A 75 -6.85 -24.27 -6.92
N ASP A 76 -6.41 -23.73 -8.04
CA ASP A 76 -5.26 -24.20 -8.80
C ASP A 76 -4.48 -23.04 -9.41
N PHE A 77 -3.34 -23.38 -10.03
CA PHE A 77 -2.43 -22.45 -10.67
C PHE A 77 -3.12 -21.60 -11.75
N GLU A 78 -3.97 -22.21 -12.58
CA GLU A 78 -4.57 -21.54 -13.73
C GLU A 78 -5.64 -20.54 -13.27
N GLU A 79 -6.47 -20.92 -12.30
CA GLU A 79 -7.46 -20.03 -11.68
C GLU A 79 -6.76 -18.84 -11.01
N ALA A 80 -5.70 -19.08 -10.22
CA ALA A 80 -4.96 -18.00 -9.56
C ALA A 80 -4.28 -17.05 -10.56
N LEU A 81 -3.72 -17.58 -11.65
CA LEU A 81 -3.12 -16.79 -12.71
C LEU A 81 -4.18 -15.94 -13.45
N GLN A 82 -5.33 -16.53 -13.78
CA GLN A 82 -6.39 -15.82 -14.47
C GLN A 82 -7.03 -14.74 -13.60
N LEU A 83 -7.25 -15.02 -12.31
CA LEU A 83 -7.76 -14.06 -11.34
C LEU A 83 -6.79 -12.89 -11.15
N SER A 84 -5.48 -13.16 -11.02
CA SER A 84 -4.48 -12.10 -10.85
C SER A 84 -4.35 -11.20 -12.08
N ARG A 85 -4.38 -11.76 -13.30
CA ARG A 85 -4.42 -10.98 -14.55
C ARG A 85 -5.65 -10.09 -14.63
N SER A 86 -6.82 -10.67 -14.37
CA SER A 86 -8.10 -9.95 -14.44
C SER A 86 -8.15 -8.85 -13.38
N ALA A 87 -7.70 -9.14 -12.16
CA ALA A 87 -7.62 -8.16 -11.08
C ALA A 87 -6.68 -7.01 -11.42
N LYS A 88 -5.48 -7.31 -11.93
CA LYS A 88 -4.52 -6.30 -12.37
C LYS A 88 -5.15 -5.39 -13.44
N ASN A 89 -5.74 -5.96 -14.48
CA ASN A 89 -6.35 -5.18 -15.56
C ASN A 89 -7.50 -4.28 -15.08
N ILE A 90 -8.38 -4.80 -14.22
CA ILE A 90 -9.52 -4.04 -13.67
C ILE A 90 -9.03 -2.86 -12.83
N MET A 91 -8.04 -3.10 -11.96
CA MET A 91 -7.52 -2.07 -11.05
C MET A 91 -6.68 -1.04 -11.82
N GLU A 92 -5.87 -1.45 -12.79
CA GLU A 92 -5.14 -0.54 -13.68
C GLU A 92 -6.10 0.38 -14.45
N ALA A 93 -7.22 -0.16 -14.95
CA ALA A 93 -8.27 0.64 -15.59
C ALA A 93 -9.01 1.59 -14.63
N ALA A 94 -8.88 1.39 -13.32
CA ALA A 94 -9.33 2.31 -12.28
C ALA A 94 -8.24 3.33 -11.87
N GLY A 95 -7.05 3.27 -12.46
CA GLY A 95 -5.89 4.08 -12.07
C GLY A 95 -5.23 3.62 -10.77
N MET A 96 -5.48 2.38 -10.36
CA MET A 96 -4.96 1.77 -9.14
C MET A 96 -4.00 0.63 -9.48
N ASP A 97 -2.72 0.82 -9.20
CA ASP A 97 -1.69 -0.17 -9.49
C ASP A 97 -1.55 -1.17 -8.34
N LEU A 98 -1.89 -2.44 -8.59
CA LEU A 98 -1.65 -3.55 -7.68
C LEU A 98 -0.18 -3.97 -7.75
N ARG A 99 0.51 -3.87 -6.62
CA ARG A 99 1.97 -4.00 -6.53
C ARG A 99 2.39 -5.00 -5.48
N LYS A 100 3.68 -5.35 -5.49
CA LYS A 100 4.30 -6.28 -4.53
C LYS A 100 3.62 -7.66 -4.50
N TRP A 101 3.32 -8.21 -5.67
CA TRP A 101 2.69 -9.52 -5.82
C TRP A 101 3.55 -10.61 -5.16
N ILE A 102 2.92 -11.48 -4.38
CA ILE A 102 3.58 -12.59 -3.69
C ILE A 102 2.61 -13.78 -3.59
N SER A 103 3.15 -14.99 -3.77
CA SER A 103 2.41 -16.25 -3.67
C SER A 103 3.30 -17.32 -3.05
N ASN A 104 2.67 -18.34 -2.46
CA ASN A 104 3.33 -19.57 -2.02
C ASN A 104 3.64 -20.54 -3.18
N ASP A 105 3.06 -20.31 -4.36
CA ASP A 105 3.33 -21.09 -5.57
C ASP A 105 4.51 -20.48 -6.36
N ALA A 106 5.62 -21.22 -6.42
CA ALA A 106 6.83 -20.81 -7.13
C ALA A 106 6.62 -20.68 -8.65
N ASN A 107 5.78 -21.54 -9.25
CA ASN A 107 5.45 -21.47 -10.67
C ASN A 107 4.68 -20.18 -10.95
N LEU A 108 3.73 -19.83 -10.06
CA LEU A 108 2.93 -18.60 -10.22
C LEU A 108 3.82 -17.36 -10.10
N MET A 109 4.74 -17.36 -9.14
CA MET A 109 5.74 -16.31 -8.98
C MET A 109 6.63 -16.15 -10.21
N GLU A 110 7.08 -17.25 -10.84
CA GLU A 110 7.86 -17.20 -12.07
C GLU A 110 7.03 -16.67 -13.25
N GLN A 111 5.77 -17.09 -13.35
CA GLN A 111 4.86 -16.63 -14.40
C GLN A 111 4.59 -15.12 -14.30
N TRP A 112 4.33 -14.62 -13.10
CA TRP A 112 4.18 -13.18 -12.84
C TRP A 112 5.44 -12.39 -13.20
N LYS A 113 6.64 -12.92 -12.94
CA LYS A 113 7.90 -12.29 -13.39
C LYS A 113 7.97 -12.21 -14.91
N LYS A 114 7.60 -13.28 -15.62
CA LYS A 114 7.56 -13.31 -17.11
C LYS A 114 6.57 -12.27 -17.66
N GLU A 115 5.43 -12.11 -17.00
CA GLU A 115 4.39 -11.14 -17.36
C GLU A 115 4.62 -9.73 -16.80
N LYS A 116 5.80 -9.47 -16.21
CA LYS A 116 6.20 -8.15 -15.69
C LYS A 116 5.23 -7.60 -14.64
N PHE A 117 4.69 -8.45 -13.79
CA PHE A 117 4.06 -8.01 -12.55
C PHE A 117 5.13 -7.43 -11.62
N ASP A 118 4.76 -6.46 -10.78
CA ASP A 118 5.62 -5.96 -9.71
C ASP A 118 5.67 -6.99 -8.57
N VAL A 119 6.50 -8.02 -8.73
CA VAL A 119 6.63 -9.12 -7.77
C VAL A 119 7.52 -8.70 -6.61
N TYR A 120 7.13 -9.05 -5.38
CA TYR A 120 7.96 -8.78 -4.20
C TYR A 120 9.33 -9.48 -4.33
N PRO A 121 10.46 -8.76 -4.11
CA PRO A 121 11.78 -9.35 -4.25
C PRO A 121 11.97 -10.46 -3.20
N VAL A 122 12.24 -11.68 -3.69
CA VAL A 122 12.49 -12.88 -2.86
C VAL A 122 13.93 -12.88 -2.29
N ASP A 123 14.69 -11.81 -2.54
CA ASP A 123 16.10 -11.67 -2.16
C ASP A 123 16.25 -11.14 -0.73
N LYS A 124 15.86 -11.98 0.22
CA LYS A 124 16.41 -12.10 1.57
C LYS A 124 15.76 -13.33 2.16
N THR A 125 16.57 -14.37 2.27
CA THR A 125 16.35 -15.50 3.17
C THR A 125 15.54 -15.06 4.40
N VAL A 126 14.26 -15.40 4.43
CA VAL A 126 13.61 -15.70 5.70
C VAL A 126 14.21 -17.04 6.12
N SER A 127 15.45 -16.98 6.62
CA SER A 127 15.97 -17.98 7.54
C SER A 127 15.30 -17.72 8.89
N LEU A 128 13.98 -17.88 8.93
CA LEU A 128 13.33 -18.42 10.10
C LEU A 128 12.76 -19.73 9.61
N GLY A 129 13.20 -20.83 10.21
CA GLY A 129 12.49 -22.09 10.05
C GLY A 129 10.99 -21.84 10.23
N VAL A 130 10.20 -22.55 9.41
CA VAL A 130 8.73 -22.50 9.32
C VAL A 130 8.18 -21.50 8.28
N ASN A 131 7.60 -22.07 7.22
CA ASN A 131 6.77 -21.46 6.18
C ASN A 131 5.69 -20.55 6.77
N THR A 132 5.99 -19.28 7.01
CA THR A 132 5.01 -18.31 7.51
C THR A 132 4.99 -17.08 6.62
N THR A 133 3.99 -17.01 5.74
CA THR A 133 3.57 -15.75 5.13
C THR A 133 3.02 -14.89 6.26
N LYS A 134 3.75 -13.83 6.61
CA LYS A 134 3.42 -12.96 7.73
C LYS A 134 2.24 -12.06 7.33
N VAL A 135 1.02 -12.58 7.51
CA VAL A 135 -0.20 -11.78 7.45
C VAL A 135 -0.37 -11.07 8.79
N LEU A 136 -0.70 -9.78 8.79
CA LEU A 136 -0.87 -8.98 9.99
C LEU A 136 -2.11 -9.45 10.77
N GLY A 137 -1.88 -10.00 11.97
CA GLY A 137 -2.78 -9.91 13.14
C GLY A 137 -4.09 -10.71 13.11
N LEU A 138 -4.12 -11.81 13.86
CA LEU A 138 -5.22 -12.09 14.79
C LEU A 138 -4.59 -12.38 16.16
N SER A 139 -5.10 -11.69 17.17
CA SER A 139 -4.84 -11.97 18.60
C SER A 139 -5.41 -13.32 19.00
#